data_AF-A0A410WWJ0-F1
#
_entry.id   AF-A0A410WWJ0-F1
#
_cell.length_a   1.000
_cell.length_b   1.000
_cell.length_c   1.000
_cell.angle_alpha   90.00
_cell.angle_beta   90.00
_cell.angle_gamma   90.00
#
_symmetry.space_group_name_H-M   'P 1'
#
loop_
_entity.id
_entity.type
_entity.pdbx_description
1 polymer ?
#
loop_
_entity_poly.entity_id
_entity_poly.type
_entity_poly.pdbx_seq_one_letter_code
_entity_poly.pdbx_strand_id
1 'polypeptide(L)'
;MPTPFSKVFSIFTGKIQDDLYSILSVEEAELDMIDLLNESIVKFEFPKEDIRNKDDLIKEFIEDLSLGTISILGNLMVLEWQDRQINNISLIKQRMSSKDFKFTSQANHLEALLKLREETERRVFKLKRQYSYLQTGENYNKPDYSGLGGGT
;
A
#
# COMPACT_ATOMS: atom_id res chain seq x y z
N MET A 1 2.86 20.46 -9.48
CA MET A 1 1.84 20.95 -8.52
C MET A 1 1.87 20.03 -7.31
N PRO A 2 1.70 20.52 -6.07
CA PRO A 2 1.61 19.66 -4.89
C PRO A 2 0.51 18.59 -5.04
N THR A 3 0.71 17.43 -4.42
CA THR A 3 -0.20 16.28 -4.56
C THR A 3 -0.97 16.05 -3.27
N PRO A 4 -2.31 16.14 -3.25
CA PRO A 4 -3.06 15.87 -2.03
C PRO A 4 -3.10 14.38 -1.70
N PHE A 5 -3.10 14.04 -0.41
CA PHE A 5 -3.18 12.64 0.07
C PHE A 5 -4.44 11.94 -0.41
N SER A 6 -5.53 12.68 -0.61
CA SER A 6 -6.80 12.17 -1.14
C SER A 6 -6.66 11.40 -2.45
N LYS A 7 -5.68 11.74 -3.31
CA LYS A 7 -5.39 10.96 -4.53
C LYS A 7 -4.88 9.56 -4.19
N VAL A 8 -3.98 9.42 -3.22
CA VAL A 8 -3.49 8.11 -2.76
C VAL A 8 -4.59 7.35 -2.02
N PHE A 9 -5.32 8.04 -1.12
CA PHE A 9 -6.41 7.45 -0.36
C PHE A 9 -7.51 6.89 -1.27
N SER A 10 -7.83 7.55 -2.38
CA SER A 10 -8.81 7.04 -3.35
C SER A 10 -8.41 5.69 -3.97
N ILE A 11 -7.10 5.45 -4.17
CA ILE A 11 -6.59 4.17 -4.67
C ILE A 11 -6.70 3.10 -3.59
N PHE A 12 -6.43 3.46 -2.33
CA PHE A 12 -6.54 2.57 -1.19
C PHE A 12 -8.00 2.17 -0.92
N THR A 13 -8.88 3.15 -0.68
CA THR A 13 -10.29 2.92 -0.36
C THR A 13 -11.04 2.25 -1.51
N GLY A 14 -10.67 2.50 -2.76
CA GLY A 14 -11.21 1.79 -3.93
C GLY A 14 -10.83 0.30 -4.02
N LYS A 15 -9.91 -0.19 -3.17
CA LYS A 15 -9.42 -1.58 -3.18
C LYS A 15 -9.85 -2.39 -1.95
N ILE A 16 -10.24 -1.72 -0.87
CA ILE A 16 -10.66 -2.37 0.36
C ILE A 16 -12.18 -2.26 0.51
N GLN A 17 -12.74 -3.22 1.25
CA GLN A 17 -14.11 -3.15 1.74
C GLN A 17 -14.04 -3.47 3.22
N ASP A 18 -14.01 -2.42 4.04
CA ASP A 18 -13.94 -2.52 5.48
C ASP A 18 -15.06 -1.68 6.09
N ASP A 19 -16.00 -2.36 6.77
CA ASP A 19 -17.16 -1.75 7.42
C ASP A 19 -16.74 -0.72 8.48
N LEU A 20 -15.52 -0.84 9.03
CA LEU A 20 -14.98 0.11 9.98
C LEU A 20 -14.98 1.54 9.43
N TYR A 21 -14.57 1.75 8.18
CA TYR A 21 -14.55 3.09 7.57
C TYR A 21 -15.95 3.67 7.32
N SER A 22 -17.00 2.85 7.41
CA SER A 22 -18.39 3.34 7.36
C SER A 22 -18.90 3.83 8.71
N ILE A 23 -18.24 3.43 9.79
CA ILE A 23 -18.62 3.75 11.19
C ILE A 23 -17.79 4.92 11.72
N LEU A 24 -16.52 4.99 11.32
CA LEU A 24 -15.62 6.07 11.71
C LEU A 24 -16.10 7.42 11.18
N SER A 25 -15.80 8.48 11.94
CA SER A 25 -15.89 9.83 11.41
C SER A 25 -14.84 10.03 10.29
N VAL A 26 -15.06 11.03 9.44
CA VAL A 26 -14.12 11.35 8.35
C VAL A 26 -12.72 11.65 8.88
N GLU A 27 -12.64 12.37 10.00
CA GLU A 27 -11.35 12.73 10.62
C GLU A 27 -10.61 11.50 11.16
N GLU A 28 -11.30 10.61 11.87
CA GLU A 28 -10.69 9.37 12.37
C GLU A 28 -10.22 8.45 11.23
N ALA A 29 -11.04 8.32 10.18
CA ALA A 29 -10.69 7.54 9.00
C ALA A 29 -9.46 8.11 8.28
N GLU A 30 -9.37 9.44 8.16
CA GLU A 30 -8.22 10.10 7.54
C GLU A 30 -6.95 9.96 8.38
N LEU A 31 -7.05 10.06 9.72
CA LEU A 31 -5.90 9.81 10.61
C LEU A 31 -5.37 8.39 10.46
N ASP A 32 -6.27 7.40 10.44
CA ASP A 32 -5.89 6.00 10.22
C ASP A 32 -5.22 5.77 8.86
N MET A 33 -5.74 6.42 7.81
CA MET A 33 -5.16 6.38 6.47
C MET A 33 -3.80 7.09 6.40
N ILE A 34 -3.58 8.16 7.18
CA ILE A 34 -2.26 8.81 7.29
C ILE A 34 -1.25 7.84 7.92
N ASP A 35 -1.63 7.09 8.95
CA ASP A 35 -0.75 6.08 9.56
C ASP A 35 -0.37 4.99 8.56
N LEU A 36 -1.35 4.46 7.83
CA LEU A 36 -1.10 3.49 6.75
C LEU A 36 -0.21 4.07 5.64
N LEU A 37 -0.40 5.35 5.30
CA LEU A 37 0.41 6.05 4.31
C LEU A 37 1.86 6.22 4.78
N ASN A 38 2.08 6.57 6.04
CA ASN A 38 3.41 6.72 6.62
C ASN A 38 4.20 5.39 6.55
N GLU A 39 3.58 4.28 6.93
CA GLU A 39 4.18 2.94 6.80
C GLU A 39 4.47 2.59 5.33
N SER A 40 3.55 2.95 4.43
CA SER A 40 3.71 2.74 2.99
C SER A 40 4.89 3.53 2.41
N ILE A 41 5.10 4.77 2.85
CA ILE A 41 6.24 5.60 2.45
C ILE A 41 7.55 4.94 2.87
N VAL A 42 7.61 4.37 4.08
CA VAL A 42 8.79 3.65 4.57
C VAL A 42 9.09 2.43 3.71
N LYS A 43 8.07 1.66 3.32
CA LYS A 43 8.22 0.46 2.48
C LYS A 43 8.42 0.76 0.98
N PHE A 44 8.29 2.01 0.53
CA PHE A 44 8.59 2.37 -0.85
C PHE A 44 10.09 2.61 -1.04
N GLU A 45 10.76 1.58 -1.52
CA GLU A 45 12.17 1.60 -1.92
C GLU A 45 12.37 2.37 -3.24
N PHE A 46 13.32 3.31 -3.24
CA PHE A 46 13.77 4.09 -4.41
C PHE A 46 12.65 4.84 -5.17
N PRO A 47 11.85 5.69 -4.49
CA PRO A 47 10.94 6.58 -5.18
C PRO A 47 11.73 7.61 -6.01
N LYS A 48 11.20 8.01 -7.17
CA LYS A 48 11.80 9.04 -8.03
C LYS A 48 11.46 10.45 -7.57
N GLU A 49 10.25 10.61 -7.03
CA GLU A 49 9.79 11.83 -6.38
C GLU A 49 10.03 11.75 -4.87
N ASP A 50 10.27 12.89 -4.21
CA ASP A 50 10.43 12.92 -2.75
C ASP A 50 9.09 12.80 -2.03
N ILE A 51 8.70 11.56 -1.77
CA ILE A 51 7.47 11.20 -1.05
C ILE A 51 7.56 11.43 0.47
N ARG A 52 8.73 11.78 1.02
CA ARG A 52 8.89 12.04 2.46
C ARG A 52 8.64 13.51 2.79
N ASN A 53 8.79 14.40 1.81
CA ASN A 53 8.46 15.81 1.95
C ASN A 53 6.95 16.04 1.81
N LYS A 54 6.26 16.06 2.95
CA LYS A 54 4.81 16.19 3.06
C LYS A 54 4.40 17.03 4.26
N ASP A 55 3.18 17.55 4.22
CA ASP A 55 2.55 18.29 5.31
C ASP A 55 1.26 17.57 5.73
N ASP A 56 1.25 17.05 6.95
CA ASP A 56 0.12 16.30 7.50
C ASP A 56 -1.03 17.19 7.99
N LEU A 57 -0.78 18.49 8.22
CA LEU A 57 -1.81 19.45 8.62
C LEU A 57 -2.72 19.77 7.43
N ILE A 58 -2.12 20.05 6.27
CA ILE A 58 -2.87 20.31 5.03
C ILE A 58 -3.13 19.05 4.20
N LYS A 59 -2.50 17.91 4.55
CA LYS A 59 -2.64 16.59 3.93
C LYS A 59 -2.18 16.55 2.47
N GLU A 60 -0.98 17.08 2.22
CA GLU A 60 -0.40 17.16 0.87
C GLU A 60 1.08 16.77 0.84
N PHE A 61 1.51 16.16 -0.26
CA PHE A 61 2.91 16.07 -0.63
C PHE A 61 3.33 17.37 -1.28
N ILE A 62 4.52 17.87 -0.93
CA ILE A 62 5.06 19.10 -1.52
C ILE A 62 5.36 18.90 -3.02
N GLU A 63 5.74 17.68 -3.40
CA GLU A 63 6.06 17.29 -4.77
C GLU A 63 4.84 16.92 -5.62
N ASP A 64 5.02 16.98 -6.94
CA ASP A 64 4.07 16.46 -7.93
C ASP A 64 4.32 14.97 -8.17
N LEU A 65 3.51 14.12 -7.54
CA LEU A 65 3.67 12.69 -7.63
C LEU A 65 3.02 12.16 -8.92
N SER A 66 3.78 11.38 -9.68
CA SER A 66 3.24 10.68 -10.83
C SER A 66 2.16 9.67 -10.42
N LEU A 67 1.30 9.33 -11.38
CA LEU A 67 0.28 8.29 -11.19
C LEU A 67 0.88 6.93 -10.78
N GLY A 68 2.11 6.64 -11.23
CA GLY A 68 2.84 5.43 -10.83
C GLY A 68 3.15 5.42 -9.33
N THR A 69 3.68 6.52 -8.82
CA THR A 69 3.99 6.71 -7.40
C THR A 69 2.74 6.65 -6.53
N ILE A 70 1.68 7.36 -6.93
CA ILE A 70 0.37 7.33 -6.26
C ILE A 70 -0.20 5.90 -6.22
N SER A 71 -0.11 5.17 -7.34
CA SER A 71 -0.61 3.80 -7.42
C SER A 71 0.19 2.84 -6.53
N ILE A 72 1.52 2.96 -6.50
CA ILE A 72 2.37 2.12 -5.64
C ILE A 72 2.07 2.38 -4.17
N LEU A 73 2.01 3.65 -3.75
CA LEU A 73 1.67 4.01 -2.37
C LEU A 73 0.30 3.46 -1.98
N GLY A 74 -0.73 3.62 -2.81
CA GLY A 74 -2.06 3.10 -2.52
C GLY A 74 -2.10 1.56 -2.39
N ASN A 75 -1.33 0.82 -3.19
CA ASN A 75 -1.24 -0.65 -3.03
C ASN A 75 -0.40 -1.08 -1.83
N LEU A 76 0.61 -0.29 -1.43
CA LEU A 76 1.34 -0.51 -0.17
C LEU A 76 0.43 -0.28 1.03
N MET A 77 -0.44 0.73 1.01
CA MET A 77 -1.42 0.96 2.08
C MET A 77 -2.36 -0.23 2.25
N VAL A 78 -2.79 -0.85 1.14
CA VAL A 78 -3.61 -2.08 1.20
C VAL A 78 -2.84 -3.21 1.89
N LEU A 79 -1.53 -3.33 1.64
CA LEU A 79 -0.69 -4.34 2.27
C LEU A 79 -0.58 -4.11 3.78
N GLU A 80 -0.39 -2.87 4.23
CA GLU A 80 -0.39 -2.52 5.66
C GLU A 80 -1.73 -2.81 6.32
N TRP A 81 -2.83 -2.48 5.66
CA TRP A 81 -4.16 -2.75 6.17
C TRP A 81 -4.39 -4.27 6.30
N GLN A 82 -3.98 -5.07 5.31
CA GLN A 82 -4.04 -6.54 5.39
C GLN A 82 -3.20 -7.09 6.54
N ASP A 83 -2.00 -6.54 6.78
CA ASP A 83 -1.15 -6.91 7.91
C ASP A 83 -1.87 -6.69 9.25
N ARG A 84 -2.60 -5.59 9.41
CA ARG A 84 -3.43 -5.32 10.61
C ARG A 84 -4.53 -6.37 10.79
N GLN A 85 -5.27 -6.69 9.73
CA GLN A 85 -6.34 -7.70 9.79
C GLN A 85 -5.80 -9.09 10.17
N ILE A 86 -4.68 -9.50 9.58
CA ILE A 86 -4.00 -10.77 9.87
C ILE A 86 -3.50 -10.81 11.32
N ASN A 87 -2.91 -9.72 11.81
CA ASN A 87 -2.42 -9.63 13.19
C ASN A 87 -3.57 -9.73 14.20
N ASN A 88 -4.71 -9.10 13.92
CA ASN A 88 -5.89 -9.21 14.77
C ASN A 88 -6.37 -10.66 14.90
N ILE A 89 -6.54 -11.38 13.78
CA ILE A 89 -6.98 -12.78 13.81
C ILE A 89 -5.92 -13.69 14.44
N SER A 90 -4.64 -13.38 14.25
CA SER A 90 -3.54 -14.11 14.89
C SER A 90 -3.56 -13.99 16.42
N LEU A 91 -3.92 -12.82 16.96
CA LEU A 91 -4.16 -12.62 18.39
C LEU A 91 -5.35 -13.44 18.89
N ILE A 92 -6.45 -13.50 18.12
CA ILE A 92 -7.61 -14.34 18.45
C ILE A 92 -7.20 -15.82 18.50
N LYS A 93 -6.40 -16.28 17.53
CA LYS A 93 -5.87 -17.65 17.49
C LYS A 93 -5.05 -17.99 18.73
N GLN A 94 -4.19 -17.07 19.21
CA GLN A 94 -3.39 -17.29 20.42
C GLN A 94 -4.24 -17.42 21.69
N ARG A 95 -5.40 -16.76 21.73
CA ARG A 95 -6.35 -16.85 22.86
C ARG A 95 -7.19 -18.14 22.85
N MET A 96 -7.21 -18.87 21.74
CA MET A 96 -7.94 -20.13 21.57
C MET A 96 -6.98 -21.33 21.61
N SER A 97 -7.48 -22.51 21.99
CA SER A 97 -6.68 -23.73 21.82
C SER A 97 -6.45 -23.99 20.32
N SER A 98 -5.27 -24.49 19.96
CA SER A 98 -4.87 -24.75 18.57
C SER A 98 -5.73 -25.81 17.88
N LYS A 99 -6.44 -26.66 18.64
CA LYS A 99 -7.38 -27.66 18.12
C LYS A 99 -8.73 -27.03 17.78
N ASP A 100 -9.25 -26.18 18.65
CA ASP A 100 -10.57 -25.55 18.47
C ASP A 100 -10.54 -24.55 17.32
N PHE A 101 -9.45 -23.77 17.21
CA PHE A 101 -9.31 -22.77 16.15
C PHE A 101 -9.41 -23.36 14.73
N LYS A 102 -8.84 -24.55 14.50
CA LYS A 102 -8.82 -25.20 13.17
C LYS A 102 -10.20 -25.51 12.59
N PHE A 103 -11.23 -25.60 13.42
CA PHE A 103 -12.60 -25.88 12.99
C PHE A 103 -13.48 -24.63 12.96
N THR A 104 -12.89 -23.44 13.14
CA THR A 104 -13.62 -22.17 13.11
C THR A 104 -13.59 -21.53 11.72
N SER A 105 -14.58 -20.68 11.45
CA SER A 105 -14.58 -19.78 10.28
C SER A 105 -13.39 -18.81 10.29
N GLN A 106 -12.82 -18.50 11.48
CA GLN A 106 -11.67 -17.60 11.63
C GLN A 106 -10.38 -18.19 11.06
N ALA A 107 -10.20 -19.51 11.11
CA ALA A 107 -9.05 -20.17 10.47
C ALA A 107 -9.12 -20.05 8.94
N ASN A 108 -10.30 -20.29 8.36
CA ASN A 108 -10.51 -20.16 6.92
C ASN A 108 -10.35 -18.71 6.45
N HIS A 109 -10.85 -17.76 7.24
CA HIS A 109 -10.69 -16.33 6.96
C HIS A 109 -9.21 -15.91 6.99
N LEU A 110 -8.44 -16.36 7.99
CA LEU A 110 -7.00 -16.10 8.07
C LEU A 110 -6.25 -16.64 6.85
N GLU A 111 -6.56 -17.86 6.42
CA GLU A 111 -5.94 -18.44 5.22
C GLU A 111 -6.26 -17.63 3.95
N ALA A 112 -7.51 -17.16 3.81
CA ALA A 112 -7.90 -16.30 2.70
C ALA A 112 -7.15 -14.95 2.72
N LEU A 113 -7.02 -14.33 3.90
CA LEU A 113 -6.26 -13.08 4.05
C LEU A 113 -4.77 -13.26 3.72
N LEU A 114 -4.14 -14.34 4.18
CA LEU A 114 -2.74 -14.64 3.86
C LEU A 114 -2.53 -14.78 2.35
N LYS A 115 -3.43 -15.49 1.65
CA LYS A 115 -3.37 -15.61 0.18
C LYS A 115 -3.55 -14.26 -0.52
N LEU A 116 -4.54 -13.47 -0.09
CA LEU A 116 -4.79 -12.13 -0.66
C LEU A 116 -3.59 -11.19 -0.44
N ARG A 117 -2.95 -11.29 0.72
CA ARG A 117 -1.73 -10.54 1.04
C ARG A 117 -0.60 -10.87 0.08
N GLU A 118 -0.31 -12.16 -0.13
CA GLU A 118 0.71 -12.58 -1.10
C GLU A 118 0.42 -12.09 -2.53
N GLU A 119 -0.84 -12.12 -2.96
CA GLU A 119 -1.24 -11.57 -4.27
C GLU A 119 -0.99 -10.07 -4.37
N THR A 120 -1.26 -9.35 -3.28
CA THR A 120 -1.05 -7.91 -3.17
C THR A 120 0.44 -7.58 -3.23
N GLU A 121 1.30 -8.32 -2.51
CA GLU A 121 2.75 -8.18 -2.60
C GLU A 121 3.27 -8.41 -4.01
N ARG A 122 2.82 -9.48 -4.69
CA ARG A 122 3.18 -9.77 -6.09
C ARG A 122 2.81 -8.61 -7.01
N ARG A 123 1.65 -7.98 -6.79
CA ARG A 123 1.20 -6.81 -7.55
C ARG A 123 2.10 -5.60 -7.29
N VAL A 124 2.37 -5.28 -6.01
CA VAL A 124 3.27 -4.18 -5.64
C VAL A 124 4.65 -4.37 -6.24
N PHE A 125 5.21 -5.58 -6.17
CA PHE A 125 6.51 -5.89 -6.78
C PHE A 125 6.50 -5.65 -8.29
N LYS A 126 5.45 -6.09 -8.99
CA LYS A 126 5.30 -5.84 -10.43
C LYS A 126 5.21 -4.34 -10.74
N LEU A 127 4.44 -3.58 -9.95
CA LEU A 127 4.31 -2.13 -10.12
C LEU A 127 5.65 -1.42 -9.89
N LYS A 128 6.35 -1.71 -8.80
CA LYS A 128 7.68 -1.16 -8.50
C LYS A 128 8.68 -1.48 -9.60
N ARG A 129 8.68 -2.72 -10.10
CA ARG A 129 9.53 -3.14 -11.22
C ARG A 129 9.22 -2.37 -12.50
N GLN A 130 7.95 -2.18 -12.85
CA GLN A 130 7.59 -1.37 -14.02
C GLN A 130 7.99 0.08 -13.83
N TYR A 131 7.74 0.61 -12.64
CA TYR A 131 8.08 1.97 -12.26
C TYR A 131 9.58 2.25 -12.37
N SER A 132 10.45 1.31 -11.95
CA SER A 132 11.90 1.49 -12.05
C SER A 132 12.40 1.58 -13.50
N TYR A 133 11.73 0.94 -14.46
CA TYR A 133 12.09 1.01 -15.89
C TYR A 133 11.54 2.24 -16.63
N LEU A 134 10.62 3.00 -16.03
CA LEU A 134 10.11 4.22 -16.69
C LEU A 134 11.20 5.30 -16.73
N GLN A 135 11.45 5.89 -17.90
CA GLN A 135 12.33 7.06 -17.97
C GLN A 135 11.67 8.30 -17.36
N THR A 136 12.46 9.17 -16.73
CA THR A 136 12.03 10.50 -16.27
C THR A 136 12.37 11.53 -17.36
N GLY A 137 11.39 12.26 -17.90
CA GLY A 137 11.59 13.30 -18.93
C GLY A 137 10.63 13.18 -20.13
N GLU A 138 10.90 13.88 -21.25
CA GLU A 138 10.03 13.96 -22.45
C GLU A 138 9.72 12.60 -23.14
N ASN A 139 10.31 11.49 -22.67
CA ASN A 139 10.14 10.14 -23.22
C ASN A 139 9.29 9.23 -22.31
N TYR A 140 8.19 9.76 -21.76
CA TYR A 140 7.20 8.92 -21.09
C TYR A 140 6.76 7.76 -22.01
N ASN A 141 6.66 6.55 -21.46
CA ASN A 141 6.34 5.27 -22.12
C ASN A 141 7.46 4.54 -22.91
N LYS A 142 8.72 4.98 -22.82
CA LYS A 142 9.84 4.16 -23.32
C LYS A 142 10.52 3.41 -22.16
N PRO A 143 10.73 2.09 -22.26
CA PRO A 143 11.48 1.36 -21.25
C PRO A 143 12.95 1.80 -21.27
N ASP A 144 13.52 2.03 -20.09
CA ASP A 144 14.95 2.25 -19.93
C ASP A 144 15.70 0.92 -19.87
N TYR A 145 16.51 0.65 -20.90
CA TYR A 145 17.34 -0.55 -21.01
C TYR A 145 18.81 -0.30 -20.64
N SER A 146 19.19 0.91 -20.18
CA SER A 146 20.58 1.31 -19.95
C SER A 146 21.33 0.41 -18.95
N GLY A 147 20.63 -0.24 -18.02
CA GLY A 147 21.21 -1.19 -17.05
C GLY A 147 21.28 -2.66 -17.51
N LEU A 148 20.82 -2.99 -18.72
CA LEU A 148 20.84 -4.37 -19.25
C LEU A 148 22.07 -4.66 -20.15
N GLY A 149 22.87 -3.63 -20.43
CA GLY A 149 24.17 -3.77 -21.09
C GLY A 149 25.22 -4.27 -20.09
N GLY A 150 25.30 -5.58 -19.88
CA GLY A 150 26.47 -6.21 -19.31
C GLY A 150 27.71 -5.81 -20.11
N GLY A 151 28.76 -5.40 -19.40
CA GLY A 151 29.97 -4.81 -19.97
C GLY A 151 30.56 -5.59 -21.15
N THR A 152 30.97 -4.84 -22.17
CA THR A 152 32.00 -5.22 -23.14
C THR A 152 33.29 -4.52 -22.79
#